data_AF-A0A0R0I1A9-F1
#
_entry.id   AF-A0A0R0I1A9-F1
#
_cell.length_a   1.000
_cell.length_b   1.000
_cell.length_c   1.000
_cell.angle_alpha   90.00
_cell.angle_beta   90.00
_cell.angle_gamma   90.00
#
_symmetry.space_group_name_H-M   'P 1'
#
loop_
_entity.id
_entity.type
_entity.pdbx_description
1 polymer ?
#
loop_
_entity_poly.entity_id
_entity_poly.type
_entity_poly.pdbx_seq_one_letter_code
_entity_poly.pdbx_strand_id
1 'polypeptide(L)' 'MTLFVIFAARKFTQPIKDDIGDKSVFMFNSLPAHQRKALLDKLQQQKNQN' A
#
# COMPACT_ATOMS: atom_id res chain seq x y z
N MET A 1 2.94 -0.51 25.35
CA MET A 1 1.99 -1.65 25.25
C MET A 1 0.55 -1.18 25.13
N THR A 2 0.03 -0.35 26.03
CA THR A 2 -1.36 0.16 25.97
C THR A 2 -1.73 0.85 24.64
N LEU A 3 -0.86 1.73 24.13
CA LEU A 3 -1.09 2.40 22.85
C LEU A 3 -1.27 1.42 21.69
N PHE A 4 -0.46 0.36 21.64
CA PHE A 4 -0.56 -0.66 20.59
C PHE A 4 -1.94 -1.35 20.61
N VAL A 5 -2.44 -1.70 21.80
CA VAL A 5 -3.78 -2.30 21.96
C VAL A 5 -4.86 -1.34 21.48
N ILE A 6 -4.75 -0.05 21.81
CA ILE A 6 -5.71 0.98 21.37
C ILE A 6 -5.68 1.12 19.84
N PHE A 7 -4.49 1.19 19.23
CA PHE A 7 -4.36 1.29 17.77
C PHE A 7 -4.86 0.04 17.06
N ALA A 8 -4.56 -1.16 17.58
CA ALA A 8 -5.07 -2.42 17.03
C ALA A 8 -6.60 -2.46 17.11
N ALA A 9 -7.20 -2.16 18.27
CA ALA A 9 -8.64 -2.10 18.42
C ALA A 9 -9.28 -1.11 17.44
N ARG A 10 -8.70 0.10 17.30
CA ARG A 10 -9.16 1.09 16.32
C ARG A 10 -9.06 0.63 14.87
N LYS A 11 -8.08 -0.19 14.51
CA LYS A 11 -7.98 -0.76 13.16
C LYS A 11 -9.16 -1.68 12.84
N PHE A 12 -9.60 -2.49 13.81
CA PHE A 12 -10.68 -3.47 13.59
C PHE A 12 -12.10 -2.88 13.72
N THR A 13 -12.27 -1.74 14.37
CA THR A 13 -13.59 -1.08 14.51
C THR A 13 -13.91 -0.08 13.40
N GLN A 14 -13.01 0.11 12.43
CA GLN A 14 -13.27 1.05 11.33
C GLN A 14 -14.38 0.50 10.41
N PRO A 15 -15.39 1.32 10.06
CA PRO A 15 -16.51 0.89 9.21
C PRO A 15 -16.05 0.58 7.79
N ILE A 16 -14.99 1.25 7.34
CA ILE A 16 -14.34 1.03 6.06
C ILE A 16 -13.05 0.29 6.38
N LYS A 17 -12.96 -0.96 5.94
CA LYS A 17 -11.71 -1.72 6.08
C LYS A 17 -10.64 -1.02 5.24
N ASP A 18 -9.50 -0.73 5.86
CA ASP A 18 -8.33 -0.17 5.19
C ASP A 18 -7.68 -1.23 4.29
N ASP A 19 -8.39 -1.63 3.23
CA ASP A 19 -7.93 -2.56 2.19
C ASP A 19 -7.10 -1.81 1.12
N ILE A 20 -6.69 -0.56 1.40
CA ILE A 20 -5.98 0.30 0.44
C ILE A 20 -4.68 -0.39 0.01
N GLY A 21 -3.95 -0.97 0.97
CA GLY A 21 -2.73 -1.75 0.73
C GLY A 21 -3.00 -2.95 -0.18
N ASP A 22 -3.94 -3.81 0.22
CA ASP A 22 -4.28 -5.03 -0.50
C ASP A 22 -4.77 -4.75 -1.94
N LYS A 23 -5.62 -3.74 -2.11
CA LYS A 23 -6.10 -3.31 -3.43
C LYS A 23 -4.95 -2.85 -4.32
N SER A 24 -4.03 -2.05 -3.80
CA SER A 24 -2.90 -1.55 -4.58
C SER A 24 -1.96 -2.67 -5.01
N VAL A 25 -1.68 -3.64 -4.14
CA VAL A 25 -0.85 -4.82 -4.45
C VAL A 25 -1.53 -5.69 -5.50
N PHE A 26 -2.82 -5.96 -5.36
CA PHE A 26 -3.58 -6.73 -6.35
C PHE A 26 -3.55 -6.06 -7.73
N MET A 27 -3.82 -4.75 -7.78
CA MET A 27 -3.79 -4.00 -9.04
C MET A 27 -2.39 -3.97 -9.65
N PHE A 28 -1.34 -3.81 -8.85
CA PHE A 28 0.04 -3.84 -9.35
C PHE A 28 0.42 -5.22 -9.92
N ASN A 29 -0.04 -6.29 -9.29
CA ASN A 29 0.20 -7.66 -9.74
C ASN A 29 -0.63 -8.03 -10.98
N SER A 30 -1.78 -7.40 -11.20
CA SER A 30 -2.58 -7.59 -12.41
C SER A 30 -2.01 -6.84 -13.63
N LEU A 31 -1.13 -5.86 -13.43
CA LEU A 31 -0.46 -5.17 -14.54
C LEU A 31 0.44 -6.11 -15.34
N PRO A 32 0.50 -5.96 -16.68
CA PRO A 32 1.50 -6.60 -17.53
C PRO A 32 2.93 -6.28 -17.07
N ALA A 33 3.86 -7.21 -17.27
CA ALA A 33 5.23 -7.10 -16.78
C ALA A 33 5.97 -5.82 -17.22
N HIS A 34 5.74 -5.35 -18.46
CA HIS A 34 6.34 -4.12 -18.96
C HIS A 34 5.83 -2.86 -18.23
N GLN A 35 4.52 -2.80 -17.96
CA GLN A 35 3.93 -1.68 -17.22
C GLN A 35 4.38 -1.67 -15.77
N ARG A 36 4.49 -2.85 -15.16
CA ARG A 36 4.97 -3.02 -13.79
C ARG A 36 6.40 -2.48 -13.63
N LYS A 37 7.30 -2.83 -14.57
CA LYS A 37 8.68 -2.31 -14.58
C LYS A 37 8.72 -0.80 -14.78
N ALA A 38 8.01 -0.28 -15.77
CA ALA A 38 7.96 1.17 -16.01
C ALA A 38 7.45 1.96 -14.79
N LEU A 39 6.46 1.42 -14.07
CA LEU A 39 5.95 2.02 -12.84
C LEU A 39 6.99 1.98 -11.71
N LEU A 40 7.71 0.87 -11.54
CA LEU A 40 8.80 0.77 -10.57
C LEU A 40 9.93 1.76 -10.86
N ASP A 41 10.37 1.85 -12.12
CA ASP A 41 11.45 2.76 -12.51
C ASP A 41 11.06 4.22 -12.22
N LYS A 42 9.81 4.60 -12.53
CA LYS A 42 9.27 5.93 -12.22
C LYS A 42 9.26 6.20 -10.71
N LEU A 43 8.83 5.24 -9.90
CA LEU A 43 8.81 5.39 -8.44
C LEU A 43 10.23 5.47 -7.85
N GLN A 44 11.19 4.73 -8.40
CA GLN A 44 12.59 4.82 -8.01
C GLN A 44 13.18 6.20 -8.33
N GLN A 45 12.90 6.74 -9.51
CA GLN A 45 13.32 8.09 -9.88
C GLN A 45 12.74 9.15 -8.94
N GLN A 46 11.45 9.05 -8.63
CA GLN A 46 10.79 9.98 -7.70
C GLN A 46 11.36 9.88 -6.28
N LYS A 47 11.69 8.66 -5.81
CA LYS A 47 12.31 8.47 -4.50
C LYS A 47 13.70 9.09 -4.43
N ASN A 48 14.46 9.09 -5.52
CA ASN A 48 15.79 9.70 -5.55
C ASN A 48 15.74 11.24 -5.68
N GLN A 49 14.58 11.82 -5.99
CA GLN A 49 14.39 13.27 -6.08
C GLN A 49 13.93 13.92 -4.76
N ASN A 50 13.47 13.13 -3.78
CA ASN A 50 13.02 13.59 -2.46
C ASN A 50 14.03 13.19 -1.38
#